data_AF-A0A7S2QJT3-F1
#
_entry.id   AF-A0A7S2QJT3-F1
#
_cell.length_a   1.000
_cell.length_b   1.000
_cell.length_c   1.000
_cell.angle_alpha   90.00
_cell.angle_beta   90.00
_cell.angle_gamma   90.00
#
_symmetry.space_group_name_H-M   'P 1'
#
loop_
_entity.id
_entity.type
_entity.pdbx_description
1 polymer ?
#
loop_
_entity_poly.entity_id
_entity_poly.type
_entity_poly.pdbx_seq_one_letter_code
_entity_poly.pdbx_strand_id
1 'polypeptide(L)'
;PGVGPRTYAAVAAKWQSSPPMHKGQPIPLTAIAAFMKEVLSSDPFGSGGAVPWLDFHAGGEKVVAITQRQVAYIAANALMGNSIPVGDGLSEALHRCSAMGKPDTMFSLLSMLAILSREIPGRQGSMVIGATPGANDNGWVSKLQSSTLSPPTLCQEIGAGSSPSCGKPDFMAGGAFGQAMTDIAGVVVGGGSQLCGLANSQDESLVQFYSEVLAFAFFVGSGHPKMLPVPMVVLGTRVYLSALSGESTTTGGPTCGRIAPTNWLNQNIATRTVQVPLRDATVTVVASAFVAVASKSTAA
;
A
#
# COMPACT_ATOMS: atom_id res chain seq x y z
N PRO A 1 21.45 3.43 -0.35
CA PRO A 1 19.98 3.52 -0.18
C PRO A 1 19.45 4.70 -1.00
N GLY A 2 18.23 4.59 -1.54
CA GLY A 2 17.54 5.69 -2.23
C GLY A 2 17.06 6.81 -1.30
N VAL A 3 17.38 6.68 -0.01
CA VAL A 3 17.05 7.61 1.06
C VAL A 3 18.32 8.21 1.63
N GLY A 4 18.23 9.48 2.05
CA GLY A 4 19.33 10.22 2.65
C GLY A 4 19.79 9.61 3.98
N PRO A 5 21.08 9.77 4.36
CA PRO A 5 21.65 9.13 5.55
C PRO A 5 20.94 9.48 6.85
N ARG A 6 20.45 10.72 7.00
CA ARG A 6 19.72 11.17 8.19
C ARG A 6 18.38 10.46 8.37
N THR A 7 17.60 10.37 7.29
CA THR A 7 16.31 9.67 7.27
C THR A 7 16.51 8.18 7.56
N TYR A 8 17.51 7.56 6.92
CA TYR A 8 17.87 6.18 7.18
C TYR A 8 18.26 5.95 8.65
N ALA A 9 19.11 6.82 9.22
CA ALA A 9 19.54 6.71 10.61
C ALA A 9 18.36 6.80 11.59
N ALA A 10 17.39 7.69 11.35
CA ALA A 10 16.18 7.80 12.16
C ALA A 10 15.34 6.51 12.11
N VAL A 11 15.20 5.91 10.92
CA VAL A 11 14.48 4.65 10.75
C VAL A 11 15.22 3.50 11.44
N ALA A 12 16.53 3.41 11.25
CA ALA A 12 17.36 2.38 11.86
C ALA A 12 17.30 2.45 13.39
N ALA A 13 17.46 3.64 13.96
CA ALA A 13 17.39 3.85 15.41
C ALA A 13 16.04 3.43 15.99
N LYS A 14 14.92 3.80 15.33
CA LYS A 14 13.58 3.39 15.77
C LYS A 14 13.38 1.88 15.69
N TRP A 15 13.80 1.27 14.58
CA TRP A 15 13.66 -0.18 14.39
C TRP A 15 14.52 -0.98 15.39
N GLN A 16 15.68 -0.45 15.77
CA GLN A 16 16.55 -1.06 16.78
C GLN A 16 16.00 -0.91 18.19
N SER A 17 15.43 0.26 18.53
CA SER A 17 14.89 0.51 19.88
C SER A 17 13.56 -0.19 20.13
N SER A 18 12.77 -0.44 19.08
CA SER A 18 11.48 -1.11 19.17
C SER A 18 11.24 -1.96 17.92
N PRO A 19 11.95 -3.10 17.77
CA PRO A 19 11.78 -3.96 16.61
C PRO A 19 10.34 -4.47 16.56
N PRO A 20 9.68 -4.42 15.39
CA PRO A 20 8.33 -4.93 15.27
C PRO A 20 8.33 -6.44 15.46
N MET A 21 7.23 -6.93 16.03
CA MET A 21 7.03 -8.32 16.40
C MET A 21 6.09 -9.01 15.43
N HIS A 22 6.46 -10.17 14.89
CA HIS A 22 5.57 -11.03 14.11
C HIS A 22 5.44 -12.38 14.80
N LYS A 23 4.20 -12.76 15.16
CA LYS A 23 3.91 -13.99 15.92
C LYS A 23 4.78 -14.14 17.18
N GLY A 24 4.93 -13.04 17.93
CA GLY A 24 5.72 -13.00 19.15
C GLY A 24 7.25 -13.00 18.96
N GLN A 25 7.75 -12.92 17.72
CA GLN A 25 9.19 -12.88 17.44
C GLN A 25 9.60 -11.53 16.83
N PRO A 26 10.69 -10.89 17.29
CA PRO A 26 11.16 -9.65 16.70
C PRO A 26 11.65 -9.89 15.27
N ILE A 27 11.43 -8.91 14.40
CA ILE A 27 12.01 -8.88 13.05
C ILE A 27 13.14 -7.84 13.03
N PRO A 28 14.41 -8.28 13.16
CA PRO A 28 15.53 -7.34 13.10
C PRO A 28 15.75 -6.84 11.67
N LEU A 29 16.34 -5.65 11.52
CA LEU A 29 16.74 -5.11 10.21
C LEU A 29 17.63 -6.07 9.42
N THR A 30 18.44 -6.89 10.09
CA THR A 30 19.30 -7.90 9.45
C THR A 30 18.49 -8.99 8.74
N ALA A 31 17.34 -9.38 9.27
CA ALA A 31 16.44 -10.34 8.62
C ALA A 31 15.81 -9.73 7.36
N ILE A 32 15.41 -8.46 7.42
CA ILE A 32 14.87 -7.72 6.27
C ILE A 32 15.95 -7.57 5.20
N ALA A 33 17.17 -7.19 5.58
CA ALA A 33 18.30 -7.06 4.67
C ALA A 33 18.65 -8.39 3.99
N ALA A 34 18.62 -9.51 4.72
CA ALA A 34 18.84 -10.84 4.16
C ALA A 34 17.76 -11.18 3.11
N PHE A 35 16.49 -10.90 3.41
CA PHE A 35 15.38 -11.10 2.47
C PHE A 35 15.47 -10.19 1.25
N MET A 36 15.81 -8.91 1.43
CA MET A 36 16.04 -7.99 0.31
C MET A 36 17.17 -8.51 -0.59
N LYS A 37 18.28 -8.97 -0.01
CA LYS A 37 19.39 -9.56 -0.77
C LYS A 37 18.93 -10.79 -1.56
N GLU A 38 18.19 -11.70 -0.92
CA GLU A 38 17.63 -12.89 -1.56
C GLU A 38 16.75 -12.50 -2.75
N VAL A 39 15.77 -11.61 -2.54
CA VAL A 39 14.82 -11.20 -3.57
C VAL A 39 15.53 -10.51 -4.73
N LEU A 40 16.44 -9.58 -4.45
CA LEU A 40 17.22 -8.87 -5.47
C LEU A 40 18.11 -9.80 -6.29
N SER A 41 18.61 -10.90 -5.69
CA SER A 41 19.41 -11.91 -6.41
C SER A 41 18.60 -12.95 -7.17
N SER A 42 17.29 -13.07 -6.91
CA SER A 42 16.48 -14.20 -7.38
C SER A 42 15.74 -13.97 -8.70
N ASP A 43 15.83 -12.77 -9.29
CA ASP A 43 15.10 -12.35 -10.50
C ASP A 43 13.63 -12.85 -10.50
N PRO A 44 12.78 -12.35 -9.59
CA PRO A 44 11.42 -12.87 -9.42
C PRO A 44 10.51 -12.60 -10.61
N PHE A 45 10.95 -11.80 -11.60
CA PHE A 45 10.26 -11.59 -12.86
C PHE A 45 10.72 -12.56 -13.96
N GLY A 46 11.85 -13.24 -13.79
CA GLY A 46 12.41 -14.17 -14.78
C GLY A 46 12.83 -13.49 -16.08
N SER A 47 13.21 -12.22 -16.00
CA SER A 47 13.43 -11.32 -17.14
C SER A 47 14.89 -10.88 -17.30
N GLY A 48 15.83 -11.57 -16.64
CA GLY A 48 17.25 -11.28 -16.74
C GLY A 48 17.63 -9.93 -16.10
N GLY A 49 16.93 -9.56 -15.02
CA GLY A 49 17.16 -8.29 -14.31
C GLY A 49 16.38 -7.09 -14.85
N ALA A 50 15.69 -7.22 -15.98
CA ALA A 50 14.71 -6.21 -16.40
C ALA A 50 13.46 -6.30 -15.53
N VAL A 51 12.78 -5.18 -15.27
CA VAL A 51 11.46 -5.19 -14.62
C VAL A 51 10.42 -4.85 -15.67
N PRO A 52 9.43 -5.73 -15.94
CA PRO A 52 8.31 -5.40 -16.81
C PRO A 52 7.66 -4.11 -16.32
N TRP A 53 7.41 -3.19 -17.26
CA TRP A 53 6.98 -1.85 -16.93
C TRP A 53 5.78 -1.42 -17.77
N LEU A 54 4.94 -0.60 -17.14
CA LEU A 54 3.77 0.08 -17.67
C LEU A 54 3.74 1.47 -17.03
N ASP A 55 3.24 2.48 -17.75
CA ASP A 55 2.81 3.74 -17.15
C ASP A 55 1.28 3.79 -16.97
N PHE A 56 0.82 3.91 -15.72
CA PHE A 56 -0.60 4.08 -15.40
C PHE A 56 -1.20 5.42 -15.86
N HIS A 57 -0.39 6.44 -16.16
CA HIS A 57 -0.88 7.70 -16.74
C HIS A 57 -1.08 7.64 -18.25
N ALA A 58 -0.49 6.64 -18.91
CA ALA A 58 -0.70 6.47 -20.35
C ALA A 58 -2.17 6.11 -20.63
N GLY A 59 -2.73 6.67 -21.70
CA GLY A 59 -4.14 6.48 -22.05
C GLY A 59 -4.56 5.01 -22.21
N GLY A 60 -5.84 4.74 -21.94
CA GLY A 60 -6.49 3.43 -22.05
C GLY A 60 -6.49 2.62 -20.75
N GLU A 61 -7.19 1.48 -20.78
CA GLU A 61 -7.27 0.55 -19.66
C GLU A 61 -5.92 -0.14 -19.43
N LYS A 62 -5.41 -0.06 -18.20
CA LYS A 62 -4.16 -0.68 -17.81
C LYS A 62 -4.37 -1.61 -16.64
N VAL A 63 -3.69 -2.75 -16.67
CA VAL A 63 -3.69 -3.75 -15.60
C VAL A 63 -2.27 -4.25 -15.40
N VAL A 64 -1.80 -4.23 -14.15
CA VAL A 64 -0.57 -4.88 -13.72
C VAL A 64 -0.91 -5.89 -12.65
N ALA A 65 -0.50 -7.12 -12.89
CA ALA A 65 -0.73 -8.23 -11.99
C ALA A 65 0.64 -8.83 -11.63
N ILE A 66 1.07 -8.66 -10.38
CA ILE A 66 2.39 -9.07 -9.90
C ILE A 66 2.26 -9.83 -8.58
N THR A 67 3.22 -10.70 -8.29
CA THR A 67 3.26 -11.46 -7.04
C THR A 67 3.76 -10.60 -5.88
N GLN A 68 3.49 -11.02 -4.65
CA GLN A 68 4.08 -10.37 -3.47
C GLN A 68 5.61 -10.35 -3.47
N ARG A 69 6.26 -11.38 -4.03
CA ARG A 69 7.72 -11.40 -4.18
C ARG A 69 8.20 -10.35 -5.19
N GLN A 70 7.45 -10.16 -6.28
CA GLN A 70 7.73 -9.11 -7.27
C GLN A 70 7.49 -7.71 -6.69
N VAL A 71 6.46 -7.53 -5.86
CA VAL A 71 6.25 -6.30 -5.08
C VAL A 71 7.44 -6.04 -4.14
N ALA A 72 7.90 -7.07 -3.40
CA ALA A 72 9.07 -6.96 -2.54
C ALA A 72 10.33 -6.57 -3.31
N TYR A 73 10.51 -7.10 -4.53
CA TYR A 73 11.62 -6.76 -5.41
C TYR A 73 11.61 -5.29 -5.83
N ILE A 74 10.44 -4.77 -6.22
CA ILE A 74 10.25 -3.36 -6.57
C ILE A 74 10.58 -2.47 -5.37
N ALA A 75 10.00 -2.76 -4.21
CA ALA A 75 10.25 -1.99 -2.99
C ALA A 75 11.72 -2.04 -2.55
N ALA A 76 12.36 -3.21 -2.64
CA ALA A 76 13.76 -3.37 -2.31
C ALA A 76 14.67 -2.57 -3.25
N ASN A 77 14.42 -2.59 -4.57
CA ASN A 77 15.17 -1.78 -5.53
C ASN A 77 15.05 -0.29 -5.22
N ALA A 78 13.84 0.21 -5.03
CA ALA A 78 13.60 1.62 -4.74
C ALA A 78 14.27 2.05 -3.42
N LEU A 79 14.18 1.24 -2.36
CA LEU A 79 14.88 1.50 -1.09
C LEU A 79 16.40 1.49 -1.23
N MET A 80 16.94 0.70 -2.16
CA MET A 80 18.38 0.68 -2.46
C MET A 80 18.82 1.87 -3.32
N GLY A 81 17.87 2.59 -3.94
CA GLY A 81 18.12 3.73 -4.81
C GLY A 81 18.22 3.36 -6.28
N ASN A 82 17.80 2.14 -6.64
CA ASN A 82 17.69 1.71 -8.02
C ASN A 82 16.34 2.18 -8.57
N SER A 83 16.35 2.71 -9.78
CA SER A 83 15.17 3.13 -10.55
C SER A 83 15.27 2.60 -11.97
N ILE A 84 14.19 2.73 -12.73
CA ILE A 84 14.21 2.45 -14.18
C ILE A 84 14.71 3.68 -14.97
N PRO A 85 15.21 3.51 -16.22
CA PRO A 85 15.74 4.62 -17.00
C PRO A 85 14.76 5.77 -17.26
N VAL A 86 13.46 5.47 -17.39
CA VAL A 86 12.41 6.48 -17.57
C VAL A 86 11.99 7.16 -16.25
N GLY A 87 12.56 6.72 -15.13
CA GLY A 87 12.13 7.06 -13.78
C GLY A 87 10.86 6.33 -13.34
N ASP A 88 10.64 6.28 -12.03
CA ASP A 88 9.46 5.67 -11.42
C ASP A 88 8.98 6.50 -10.22
N GLY A 89 7.67 6.49 -9.97
CA GLY A 89 7.05 7.32 -8.96
C GLY A 89 7.38 6.91 -7.52
N LEU A 90 7.70 5.63 -7.30
CA LEU A 90 8.11 5.13 -5.98
C LEU A 90 9.46 5.68 -5.54
N SER A 91 10.47 5.61 -6.42
CA SER A 91 11.81 6.15 -6.14
C SER A 91 11.77 7.66 -5.96
N GLU A 92 10.96 8.36 -6.76
CA GLU A 92 10.75 9.80 -6.69
C GLU A 92 10.04 10.20 -5.39
N ALA A 93 9.07 9.41 -4.95
CA ALA A 93 8.47 9.57 -3.64
C ALA A 93 9.53 9.40 -2.54
N LEU A 94 10.25 8.29 -2.50
CA LEU A 94 11.29 8.07 -1.47
C LEU A 94 12.32 9.20 -1.40
N HIS A 95 12.79 9.68 -2.55
CA HIS A 95 13.71 10.81 -2.63
C HIS A 95 13.09 12.09 -2.04
N ARG A 96 11.89 12.45 -2.51
CA ARG A 96 11.15 13.64 -2.02
C ARG A 96 10.90 13.56 -0.52
N CYS A 97 10.41 12.43 -0.02
CA CYS A 97 10.08 12.25 1.39
C CYS A 97 11.34 12.32 2.25
N SER A 98 12.44 11.72 1.77
CA SER A 98 13.73 11.82 2.44
C SER A 98 14.26 13.27 2.47
N ALA A 99 14.10 14.04 1.39
CA ALA A 99 14.53 15.44 1.35
C ALA A 99 13.72 16.30 2.36
N MET A 100 12.46 15.94 2.61
CA MET A 100 11.60 16.55 3.63
C MET A 100 11.86 16.03 5.05
N GLY A 101 12.76 15.07 5.23
CA GLY A 101 13.00 14.43 6.52
C GLY A 101 11.82 13.61 7.04
N LYS A 102 10.94 13.14 6.16
CA LYS A 102 9.77 12.32 6.50
C LYS A 102 10.03 10.84 6.22
N PRO A 103 10.18 10.00 7.27
CA PRO A 103 10.55 8.60 7.12
C PRO A 103 9.36 7.64 6.91
N ASP A 104 8.12 8.13 6.94
CA ASP A 104 6.92 7.29 7.03
C ASP A 104 6.81 6.27 5.88
N THR A 105 7.02 6.70 4.64
CA THR A 105 7.04 5.82 3.46
C THR A 105 8.07 4.69 3.60
N MET A 106 9.25 5.01 4.14
CA MET A 106 10.31 4.03 4.34
C MET A 106 9.92 3.02 5.41
N PHE A 107 9.31 3.47 6.52
CA PHE A 107 8.79 2.55 7.53
C PHE A 107 7.70 1.65 6.97
N SER A 108 6.77 2.18 6.18
CA SER A 108 5.70 1.41 5.54
C SER A 108 6.27 0.29 4.66
N LEU A 109 7.19 0.63 3.74
CA LEU A 109 7.84 -0.36 2.88
C LEU A 109 8.66 -1.40 3.66
N LEU A 110 9.40 -0.99 4.69
CA LEU A 110 10.14 -1.92 5.55
C LEU A 110 9.21 -2.85 6.34
N SER A 111 8.05 -2.37 6.75
CA SER A 111 7.06 -3.18 7.48
C SER A 111 6.44 -4.24 6.58
N MET A 112 6.17 -3.89 5.32
CA MET A 112 5.82 -4.85 4.29
C MET A 112 6.91 -5.90 4.07
N LEU A 113 8.16 -5.46 3.86
CA LEU A 113 9.28 -6.38 3.66
C LEU A 113 9.54 -7.27 4.89
N ALA A 114 9.33 -6.75 6.10
CA ALA A 114 9.44 -7.50 7.35
C ALA A 114 8.44 -8.66 7.38
N ILE A 115 7.16 -8.40 7.10
CA ILE A 115 6.15 -9.46 7.01
C ILE A 115 6.48 -10.45 5.90
N LEU A 116 6.78 -9.96 4.68
CA LEU A 116 7.07 -10.83 3.54
C LEU A 116 8.30 -11.72 3.77
N SER A 117 9.32 -11.22 4.49
CA SER A 117 10.49 -12.02 4.87
C SER A 117 10.15 -13.25 5.71
N ARG A 118 9.02 -13.22 6.44
CA ARG A 118 8.54 -14.35 7.25
C ARG A 118 7.56 -15.24 6.49
N GLU A 119 6.75 -14.65 5.63
CA GLU A 119 5.67 -15.36 4.97
C GLU A 119 6.09 -16.04 3.67
N ILE A 120 7.00 -15.46 2.88
CA ILE A 120 7.29 -15.95 1.53
C ILE A 120 8.80 -16.17 1.23
N PRO A 121 9.62 -16.71 2.16
CA PRO A 121 11.00 -17.04 1.85
C PRO A 121 11.04 -18.06 0.69
N GLY A 122 11.77 -17.75 -0.37
CA GLY A 122 11.84 -18.55 -1.61
C GLY A 122 10.52 -18.72 -2.39
N ARG A 123 9.41 -18.06 -2.02
CA ARG A 123 8.08 -18.25 -2.66
C ARG A 123 7.57 -16.95 -3.28
N GLN A 124 6.67 -17.07 -4.26
CA GLN A 124 6.07 -15.93 -4.96
C GLN A 124 5.00 -15.19 -4.11
N GLY A 125 4.27 -15.91 -3.25
CA GLY A 125 3.13 -15.36 -2.52
C GLY A 125 1.87 -15.23 -3.39
N SER A 126 0.85 -14.53 -2.88
CA SER A 126 -0.35 -14.22 -3.67
C SER A 126 -0.10 -13.10 -4.66
N MET A 127 -1.01 -12.93 -5.61
CA MET A 127 -0.97 -11.80 -6.55
C MET A 127 -1.60 -10.55 -5.95
N VAL A 128 -1.08 -9.41 -6.40
CA VAL A 128 -1.60 -8.06 -6.21
C VAL A 128 -1.83 -7.47 -7.59
N ILE A 129 -3.02 -6.91 -7.82
CA ILE A 129 -3.43 -6.46 -9.16
C ILE A 129 -3.83 -5.00 -9.09
N GLY A 130 -3.07 -4.12 -9.73
CA GLY A 130 -3.42 -2.71 -9.91
C GLY A 130 -4.05 -2.48 -11.28
N ALA A 131 -5.14 -1.73 -11.33
CA ALA A 131 -5.83 -1.41 -12.58
C ALA A 131 -6.36 0.04 -12.60
N THR A 132 -6.31 0.64 -13.79
CA THR A 132 -7.04 1.87 -14.12
C THR A 132 -8.42 1.50 -14.67
N PRO A 133 -9.39 2.43 -14.66
CA PRO A 133 -10.71 2.19 -15.23
C PRO A 133 -10.64 1.79 -16.70
N GLY A 134 -11.56 0.91 -17.08
CA GLY A 134 -11.86 0.65 -18.49
C GLY A 134 -12.59 1.81 -19.15
N ALA A 135 -13.15 1.54 -20.33
CA ALA A 135 -14.01 2.49 -21.02
C ALA A 135 -15.21 2.88 -20.13
N ASN A 136 -15.64 4.14 -20.22
CA ASN A 136 -16.85 4.61 -19.56
C ASN A 136 -18.08 4.07 -20.30
N ASP A 137 -18.42 2.81 -20.03
CA ASP A 137 -19.58 2.11 -20.58
C ASP A 137 -20.47 1.53 -19.47
N ASN A 138 -21.62 0.98 -19.85
CA ASN A 138 -22.57 0.34 -18.94
C ASN A 138 -22.32 -1.17 -18.76
N GLY A 139 -21.21 -1.71 -19.24
CA GLY A 139 -20.88 -3.13 -19.14
C GLY A 139 -20.71 -3.61 -17.69
N TRP A 140 -20.45 -2.69 -16.75
CA TRP A 140 -20.45 -3.01 -15.32
C TRP A 140 -21.86 -3.26 -14.76
N VAL A 141 -22.90 -2.66 -15.33
CA VAL A 141 -24.29 -2.79 -14.84
C VAL A 141 -24.76 -4.24 -14.98
N SER A 142 -24.51 -4.87 -16.13
CA SER A 142 -24.88 -6.26 -16.36
C SER A 142 -24.11 -7.22 -15.43
N LYS A 143 -22.84 -6.90 -15.10
CA LYS A 143 -22.03 -7.65 -14.12
C LYS A 143 -22.55 -7.50 -12.70
N LEU A 144 -23.08 -6.34 -12.33
CA LEU A 144 -23.70 -6.14 -11.02
C LEU A 144 -25.05 -6.84 -10.91
N GLN A 145 -25.85 -6.84 -11.97
CA GLN A 145 -27.15 -7.52 -11.99
C GLN A 145 -27.02 -9.03 -11.75
N SER A 146 -25.92 -9.64 -12.19
CA SER A 146 -25.62 -11.05 -11.94
C SER A 146 -24.91 -11.31 -10.60
N SER A 147 -24.56 -10.26 -9.86
CA SER A 147 -23.86 -10.35 -8.58
C SER A 147 -24.81 -10.18 -7.40
N THR A 148 -24.71 -11.03 -6.40
CA THR A 148 -25.43 -10.83 -5.14
C THR A 148 -24.65 -9.85 -4.27
N LEU A 149 -25.16 -8.62 -4.12
CA LEU A 149 -24.58 -7.63 -3.22
C LEU A 149 -25.01 -7.93 -1.78
N SER A 150 -24.03 -7.96 -0.87
CA SER A 150 -24.29 -8.03 0.58
C SER A 150 -24.10 -6.65 1.20
N PRO A 151 -24.93 -6.24 2.18
CA PRO A 151 -24.73 -4.97 2.86
C PRO A 151 -23.36 -4.93 3.55
N PRO A 152 -22.61 -3.82 3.48
CA PRO A 152 -21.36 -3.70 4.20
C PRO A 152 -21.65 -3.68 5.71
N THR A 153 -20.76 -4.28 6.49
CA THR A 153 -20.75 -4.03 7.94
C THR A 153 -19.95 -2.75 8.18
N LEU A 154 -20.60 -1.73 8.71
CA LEU A 154 -19.95 -0.51 9.17
C LEU A 154 -19.69 -0.65 10.67
N CYS A 155 -18.42 -0.50 11.04
CA CYS A 155 -17.97 -0.52 12.41
C CYS A 155 -17.28 0.80 12.65
N GLN A 156 -17.78 1.58 13.60
CA GLN A 156 -17.25 2.90 13.92
C GLN A 156 -16.87 2.91 15.39
N GLU A 157 -15.59 3.12 15.68
CA GLU A 157 -15.10 3.38 17.03
C GLU A 157 -14.99 4.91 17.20
N ILE A 158 -16.09 5.57 17.58
CA ILE A 158 -16.04 6.99 17.96
C ILE A 158 -15.81 7.09 19.48
N GLY A 159 -14.65 7.63 19.87
CA GLY A 159 -14.32 7.96 21.26
C GLY A 159 -14.00 6.75 22.14
N ALA A 160 -13.30 7.00 23.25
CA ALA A 160 -12.79 6.00 24.19
C ALA A 160 -13.87 5.18 24.95
N GLY A 161 -15.15 5.26 24.55
CA GLY A 161 -16.28 4.64 25.22
C GLY A 161 -17.36 4.05 24.31
N SER A 162 -17.21 4.07 22.99
CA SER A 162 -18.11 3.30 22.12
C SER A 162 -17.69 1.83 22.11
N SER A 163 -18.60 0.97 22.57
CA SER A 163 -18.46 -0.48 22.63
C SER A 163 -17.90 -1.06 21.31
N PRO A 164 -17.09 -2.14 21.34
CA PRO A 164 -16.57 -2.87 20.17
C PRO A 164 -17.67 -3.66 19.45
N SER A 165 -18.80 -2.99 19.16
CA SER A 165 -20.13 -3.59 19.01
C SER A 165 -20.28 -4.57 17.85
N CYS A 166 -19.32 -4.66 16.93
CA CYS A 166 -19.37 -5.59 15.81
C CYS A 166 -18.19 -6.59 15.76
N GLY A 167 -17.16 -6.44 16.61
CA GLY A 167 -15.96 -7.30 16.56
C GLY A 167 -15.19 -7.28 15.22
N LYS A 168 -15.33 -6.22 14.41
CA LYS A 168 -14.60 -6.04 13.15
C LYS A 168 -13.76 -4.76 13.19
N PRO A 169 -12.68 -4.67 12.40
CA PRO A 169 -11.89 -3.44 12.28
C PRO A 169 -12.75 -2.25 11.84
N ASP A 170 -12.38 -1.05 12.29
CA ASP A 170 -12.97 0.22 11.82
C ASP A 170 -12.99 0.29 10.28
N PHE A 171 -13.99 0.98 9.71
CA PHE A 171 -14.12 1.14 8.27
C PHE A 171 -12.87 1.78 7.64
N MET A 172 -12.11 2.58 8.41
CA MET A 172 -10.84 3.18 8.03
C MET A 172 -9.63 2.26 8.22
N ALA A 173 -9.75 1.25 9.09
CA ALA A 173 -8.70 0.26 9.30
C ALA A 173 -8.66 -0.77 8.15
N GLY A 174 -9.79 -0.98 7.46
CA GLY A 174 -9.90 -1.92 6.35
C GLY A 174 -9.57 -3.36 6.75
N GLY A 175 -9.23 -4.20 5.77
CA GLY A 175 -8.86 -5.60 6.02
C GLY A 175 -10.04 -6.54 6.35
N ALA A 176 -11.28 -6.06 6.29
CA ALA A 176 -12.45 -6.93 6.32
C ALA A 176 -12.58 -7.71 5.01
N PHE A 177 -12.74 -9.03 5.13
CA PHE A 177 -12.90 -9.91 3.97
C PHE A 177 -14.05 -9.45 3.07
N GLY A 178 -13.77 -9.33 1.77
CA GLY A 178 -14.78 -8.98 0.76
C GLY A 178 -15.21 -7.51 0.76
N GLN A 179 -14.53 -6.65 1.54
CA GLN A 179 -14.73 -5.21 1.48
C GLN A 179 -13.55 -4.53 0.77
N ALA A 180 -13.86 -3.51 -0.02
CA ALA A 180 -12.87 -2.60 -0.54
C ALA A 180 -12.69 -1.44 0.43
N MET A 181 -11.44 -1.13 0.75
CA MET A 181 -11.09 0.14 1.35
C MET A 181 -11.23 1.24 0.30
N THR A 182 -12.00 2.29 0.58
CA THR A 182 -12.14 3.44 -0.31
C THR A 182 -11.30 4.60 0.20
N ASP A 183 -10.30 4.96 -0.58
CA ASP A 183 -9.49 6.16 -0.42
C ASP A 183 -10.15 7.34 -1.14
N ILE A 184 -10.57 8.35 -0.36
CA ILE A 184 -11.14 9.61 -0.88
C ILE A 184 -9.97 10.51 -1.27
N ALA A 185 -9.29 10.13 -2.33
CA ALA A 185 -8.13 10.83 -2.84
C ALA A 185 -8.49 12.21 -3.41
N GLY A 186 -7.50 13.10 -3.45
CA GLY A 186 -7.54 14.31 -4.27
C GLY A 186 -7.46 14.01 -5.77
N VAL A 187 -6.61 14.72 -6.50
CA VAL A 187 -6.36 14.48 -7.93
C VAL A 187 -5.41 13.31 -8.22
N VAL A 188 -4.79 12.75 -7.17
CA VAL A 188 -3.88 11.60 -7.19
C VAL A 188 -3.95 10.88 -5.83
N VAL A 189 -3.57 9.60 -5.79
CA VAL A 189 -3.52 8.83 -4.53
C VAL A 189 -2.49 9.44 -3.58
N GLY A 190 -2.84 9.56 -2.30
CA GLY A 190 -1.97 10.15 -1.28
C GLY A 190 -1.84 11.67 -1.34
N GLY A 191 -2.72 12.33 -2.09
CA GLY A 191 -3.08 13.74 -1.91
C GLY A 191 -1.92 14.73 -1.81
N GLY A 192 -2.08 15.69 -0.91
CA GLY A 192 -1.13 16.79 -0.72
C GLY A 192 0.19 16.38 -0.07
N SER A 193 0.21 15.24 0.64
CA SER A 193 1.47 14.70 1.20
C SER A 193 2.39 14.09 0.16
N GLN A 194 1.88 13.83 -1.05
CA GLN A 194 2.62 13.20 -2.13
C GLN A 194 3.28 11.87 -1.68
N LEU A 195 2.55 11.01 -0.97
CA LEU A 195 3.01 9.75 -0.35
C LEU A 195 4.01 9.90 0.79
N CYS A 196 4.38 11.12 1.21
CA CYS A 196 5.52 11.35 2.10
C CYS A 196 5.23 11.40 3.57
N GLY A 197 3.98 11.44 3.98
CA GLY A 197 3.69 11.48 5.40
C GLY A 197 2.25 11.18 5.69
N LEU A 198 2.04 10.87 6.95
CA LEU A 198 0.73 10.91 7.58
C LEU A 198 0.30 12.39 7.57
N ALA A 199 -0.67 12.74 6.73
CA ALA A 199 -1.28 14.06 6.82
C ALA A 199 -2.48 14.01 7.74
N ASN A 200 -3.01 15.19 8.07
CA ASN A 200 -4.19 15.35 8.91
C ASN A 200 -5.50 14.95 8.17
N SER A 201 -5.41 14.24 7.06
CA SER A 201 -6.50 13.75 6.22
C SER A 201 -6.33 12.25 5.91
N GLN A 202 -7.44 11.63 5.51
CA GLN A 202 -7.53 10.19 5.26
C GLN A 202 -6.56 9.75 4.17
N ASP A 203 -6.56 10.45 3.03
CA ASP A 203 -5.99 9.95 1.79
C ASP A 203 -4.47 9.86 1.82
N GLU A 204 -3.81 10.80 2.50
CA GLU A 204 -2.37 10.75 2.71
C GLU A 204 -1.94 9.64 3.67
N SER A 205 -2.77 9.31 4.66
CA SER A 205 -2.43 8.34 5.71
C SER A 205 -2.74 6.91 5.29
N LEU A 206 -3.82 6.71 4.53
CA LEU A 206 -4.33 5.39 4.19
C LEU A 206 -3.38 4.63 3.26
N VAL A 207 -2.71 5.31 2.33
CA VAL A 207 -1.75 4.67 1.42
C VAL A 207 -0.55 4.06 2.18
N GLN A 208 -0.20 4.59 3.36
CA GLN A 208 0.88 4.03 4.18
C GLN A 208 0.52 2.62 4.71
N PHE A 209 -0.76 2.36 4.95
CA PHE A 209 -1.27 1.10 5.50
C PHE A 209 -1.21 -0.02 4.46
N TYR A 210 -1.45 0.35 3.21
CA TYR A 210 -1.41 -0.53 2.06
C TYR A 210 -0.09 -0.33 1.33
N SER A 211 1.02 -0.73 1.94
CA SER A 211 2.35 -0.52 1.35
C SER A 211 2.54 -1.21 -0.01
N GLU A 212 1.72 -2.22 -0.33
CA GLU A 212 1.62 -2.75 -1.69
C GLU A 212 1.11 -1.69 -2.68
N VAL A 213 0.14 -0.84 -2.32
CA VAL A 213 -0.31 0.30 -3.13
C VAL A 213 0.83 1.30 -3.32
N LEU A 214 1.60 1.62 -2.27
CA LEU A 214 2.80 2.45 -2.42
C LEU A 214 3.76 1.85 -3.46
N ALA A 215 3.97 0.54 -3.43
CA ALA A 215 4.86 -0.13 -4.39
C ALA A 215 4.37 0.02 -5.84
N PHE A 216 3.06 0.10 -6.06
CA PHE A 216 2.49 0.34 -7.40
C PHE A 216 2.78 1.74 -7.93
N ALA A 217 3.15 2.71 -7.08
CA ALA A 217 3.68 3.99 -7.54
C ALA A 217 4.96 3.83 -8.35
N PHE A 218 5.61 2.65 -8.30
CA PHE A 218 6.63 2.26 -9.25
C PHE A 218 6.10 2.55 -10.65
N PHE A 219 4.99 1.95 -11.11
CA PHE A 219 4.40 2.00 -12.47
C PHE A 219 3.85 3.37 -12.93
N VAL A 220 4.44 4.47 -12.47
CA VAL A 220 4.16 5.85 -12.86
C VAL A 220 5.48 6.52 -13.24
N GLY A 221 5.78 6.60 -14.53
CA GLY A 221 7.11 7.01 -15.02
C GLY A 221 7.10 8.33 -15.79
N SER A 222 6.11 8.50 -16.67
CA SER A 222 6.01 9.67 -17.56
C SER A 222 5.04 10.76 -17.09
N GLY A 223 4.22 10.49 -16.06
CA GLY A 223 3.23 11.44 -15.57
C GLY A 223 3.79 12.54 -14.68
N HIS A 224 3.25 13.76 -14.80
CA HIS A 224 3.39 14.81 -13.79
C HIS A 224 2.00 15.08 -13.16
N PRO A 225 1.86 14.96 -11.83
CA PRO A 225 2.87 14.50 -10.87
C PRO A 225 3.15 13.00 -11.00
N LYS A 226 4.38 12.55 -10.64
CA LYS A 226 4.78 11.12 -10.62
C LYS A 226 4.14 10.39 -9.44
N MET A 227 2.81 10.33 -9.47
CA MET A 227 1.93 9.88 -8.41
C MET A 227 0.89 8.95 -9.01
N LEU A 228 0.40 7.99 -8.24
CA LEU A 228 -0.64 7.09 -8.69
C LEU A 228 -1.90 7.87 -9.14
N PRO A 229 -2.44 7.60 -10.35
CA PRO A 229 -3.60 8.30 -10.85
C PRO A 229 -4.86 7.88 -10.10
N VAL A 230 -5.91 8.70 -10.24
CA VAL A 230 -7.26 8.38 -9.77
C VAL A 230 -8.26 8.51 -10.92
N PRO A 231 -9.32 7.69 -10.94
CA PRO A 231 -9.55 6.58 -10.02
C PRO A 231 -8.66 5.38 -10.34
N MET A 232 -8.40 4.52 -9.36
CA MET A 232 -7.70 3.26 -9.56
C MET A 232 -8.13 2.21 -8.53
N VAL A 233 -7.96 0.94 -8.86
CA VAL A 233 -8.19 -0.18 -7.95
C VAL A 233 -6.94 -1.01 -7.80
N VAL A 234 -6.69 -1.50 -6.59
CA VAL A 234 -5.67 -2.50 -6.31
C VAL A 234 -6.30 -3.67 -5.54
N LEU A 235 -6.38 -4.82 -6.19
CA LEU A 235 -6.90 -6.06 -5.61
C LEU A 235 -5.77 -6.85 -4.93
N GLY A 236 -6.10 -7.60 -3.89
CA GLY A 236 -5.12 -8.42 -3.17
C GLY A 236 -4.27 -7.64 -2.17
N THR A 237 -4.58 -6.36 -1.94
CA THR A 237 -3.76 -5.49 -1.09
C THR A 237 -3.97 -5.76 0.38
N ARG A 238 -2.88 -5.74 1.15
CA ARG A 238 -2.88 -6.07 2.57
C ARG A 238 -2.52 -4.86 3.41
N VAL A 239 -3.04 -4.89 4.64
CA VAL A 239 -2.78 -3.87 5.66
C VAL A 239 -1.56 -4.31 6.47
N TYR A 240 -0.40 -3.72 6.21
CA TYR A 240 0.86 -4.10 6.85
C TYR A 240 1.12 -3.38 8.18
N LEU A 241 0.36 -2.32 8.46
CA LEU A 241 0.45 -1.51 9.67
C LEU A 241 -0.79 -1.75 10.53
N SER A 242 -0.64 -1.88 11.84
CA SER A 242 -1.72 -2.38 12.71
C SER A 242 -2.85 -1.38 12.95
N ALA A 243 -2.55 -0.10 13.14
CA ALA A 243 -3.57 0.92 13.40
C ALA A 243 -3.08 2.35 13.12
N LEU A 244 -3.96 3.15 12.50
CA LEU A 244 -3.93 4.60 12.55
C LEU A 244 -4.60 5.04 13.84
N SER A 245 -3.97 5.96 14.56
CA SER A 245 -4.56 6.66 15.69
C SER A 245 -4.67 8.14 15.34
N GLY A 246 -5.65 8.82 15.91
CA GLY A 246 -5.81 10.24 15.63
C GLY A 246 -7.23 10.69 15.83
N GLU A 247 -7.39 11.83 16.49
CA GLU A 247 -8.68 12.47 16.67
C GLU A 247 -8.56 13.93 16.24
N SER A 248 -9.61 14.42 15.58
CA SER A 248 -9.75 15.85 15.36
C SER A 248 -10.13 16.49 16.68
N THR A 249 -9.15 16.95 17.46
CA THR A 249 -9.42 17.68 18.70
C THR A 249 -9.46 19.19 18.43
N THR A 250 -10.39 19.88 19.09
CA THR A 250 -10.54 21.34 18.97
C THR A 250 -9.36 22.12 19.58
N THR A 251 -8.53 21.48 20.40
CA THR A 251 -7.48 22.13 21.21
C THR A 251 -6.04 21.79 20.80
N GLY A 252 -5.82 20.81 19.92
CA GLY A 252 -4.47 20.37 19.48
C GLY A 252 -4.24 20.44 17.96
N GLY A 253 -5.21 20.92 17.20
CA GLY A 253 -5.28 20.73 15.75
C GLY A 253 -5.66 19.29 15.39
N PRO A 254 -6.18 19.06 14.16
CA PRO A 254 -6.53 17.71 13.73
C PRO A 254 -5.25 16.88 13.62
N THR A 255 -5.09 15.86 14.46
CA THR A 255 -4.02 14.86 14.31
C THR A 255 -4.62 13.56 13.82
N CYS A 256 -5.30 13.60 12.66
CA CYS A 256 -5.74 12.38 12.01
C CYS A 256 -4.52 11.64 11.45
N GLY A 257 -4.47 10.33 11.62
CA GLY A 257 -3.53 9.48 10.89
C GLY A 257 -2.16 9.23 11.53
N ARG A 258 -1.95 9.47 12.83
CA ARG A 258 -0.70 9.13 13.53
C ARG A 258 -0.53 7.61 13.71
N ILE A 259 0.64 7.07 13.41
CA ILE A 259 1.00 5.68 13.73
C ILE A 259 1.84 5.64 15.00
N ALA A 260 1.31 5.01 16.06
CA ALA A 260 2.07 4.82 17.30
C ALA A 260 3.36 4.00 17.04
N PRO A 261 4.44 4.18 17.81
CA PRO A 261 5.68 3.43 17.61
C PRO A 261 5.53 1.91 17.60
N THR A 262 4.54 1.37 18.31
CA THR A 262 4.21 -0.05 18.37
C THR A 262 3.41 -0.54 17.16
N ASN A 263 2.82 0.37 16.38
CA ASN A 263 1.80 0.03 15.41
C ASN A 263 2.31 -0.18 13.98
N TRP A 264 3.62 -0.10 13.78
CA TRP A 264 4.24 -0.17 12.46
C TRP A 264 4.21 -1.57 11.83
N LEU A 265 3.75 -2.59 12.55
CA LEU A 265 3.57 -3.92 11.97
C LEU A 265 2.24 -4.53 12.40
N ASN A 266 1.44 -4.93 11.42
CA ASN A 266 0.22 -5.68 11.63
C ASN A 266 0.53 -7.17 11.79
N GLN A 267 0.13 -7.76 12.90
CA GLN A 267 0.26 -9.20 13.13
C GLN A 267 -0.96 -9.98 12.61
N ASN A 268 -2.08 -9.30 12.40
CA ASN A 268 -3.37 -9.86 12.01
C ASN A 268 -3.65 -9.58 10.54
N ILE A 269 -2.66 -9.85 9.68
CA ILE A 269 -2.81 -9.63 8.24
C ILE A 269 -3.79 -10.66 7.69
N ALA A 270 -4.76 -10.17 6.92
CA ALA A 270 -5.73 -11.04 6.27
C ALA A 270 -5.03 -12.06 5.36
N THR A 271 -5.31 -13.33 5.57
CA THR A 271 -4.75 -14.45 4.79
C THR A 271 -5.77 -15.12 3.89
N ARG A 272 -7.06 -14.77 4.02
CA ARG A 272 -8.12 -15.35 3.21
C ARG A 272 -7.96 -14.90 1.76
N THR A 273 -7.98 -15.86 0.85
CA THR A 273 -7.80 -15.62 -0.58
C THR A 273 -9.07 -15.88 -1.38
N VAL A 274 -9.12 -15.33 -2.58
CA VAL A 274 -10.13 -15.59 -3.60
C VAL A 274 -9.43 -15.81 -4.94
N GLN A 275 -10.12 -16.52 -5.84
CA GLN A 275 -9.67 -16.70 -7.21
C GLN A 275 -10.26 -15.59 -8.09
N VAL A 276 -9.41 -14.91 -8.84
CA VAL A 276 -9.80 -13.82 -9.75
C VAL A 276 -9.47 -14.25 -11.18
N PRO A 277 -10.44 -14.25 -12.10
CA PRO A 277 -10.15 -14.48 -13.51
C PRO A 277 -9.40 -13.28 -14.08
N LEU A 278 -8.28 -13.54 -14.76
CA LEU A 278 -7.43 -12.56 -15.42
C LEU A 278 -7.12 -13.04 -16.84
N ARG A 279 -7.95 -12.59 -17.80
CA ARG A 279 -7.91 -13.04 -19.21
C ARG A 279 -7.91 -14.57 -19.31
N ASP A 280 -6.75 -15.15 -19.62
CA ASP A 280 -6.57 -16.59 -19.88
C ASP A 280 -6.13 -17.38 -18.64
N ALA A 281 -6.03 -16.72 -17.48
CA ALA A 281 -5.60 -17.32 -16.23
C ALA A 281 -6.60 -17.08 -15.11
N THR A 282 -6.52 -17.91 -14.07
CA THR A 282 -7.14 -17.61 -12.77
C THR A 282 -6.04 -17.44 -11.75
N VAL A 283 -6.07 -16.34 -11.02
CA VAL A 283 -5.01 -15.95 -10.10
C VAL A 283 -5.54 -15.84 -8.68
N THR A 284 -4.70 -16.24 -7.72
CA THR A 284 -5.04 -16.18 -6.29
C THR A 284 -4.62 -14.84 -5.72
N VAL A 285 -5.58 -14.07 -5.22
CA VAL A 285 -5.36 -12.78 -4.54
C VAL A 285 -5.88 -12.85 -3.11
N VAL A 286 -5.35 -12.02 -2.22
CA VAL A 286 -5.99 -11.82 -0.91
C VAL A 286 -7.35 -11.16 -1.12
N ALA A 287 -8.33 -11.55 -0.32
CA ALA A 287 -9.71 -11.12 -0.47
C ALA A 287 -9.96 -9.76 0.17
N SER A 288 -9.19 -8.79 -0.28
CA SER A 288 -9.17 -7.39 0.12
C SER A 288 -8.85 -6.55 -1.11
N ALA A 289 -9.32 -5.31 -1.10
CA ALA A 289 -9.05 -4.37 -2.18
C ALA A 289 -8.85 -2.96 -1.62
N PHE A 290 -8.11 -2.15 -2.36
CA PHE A 290 -7.96 -0.74 -2.17
C PHE A 290 -8.50 -0.03 -3.42
N VAL A 291 -9.37 0.96 -3.24
CA VAL A 291 -9.98 1.71 -4.32
C VAL A 291 -9.73 3.19 -4.03
N ALA A 292 -8.99 3.86 -4.91
CA ALA A 292 -8.84 5.31 -4.84
C ALA A 292 -9.77 5.99 -5.84
N VAL A 293 -10.53 6.96 -5.35
CA VAL A 293 -11.46 7.74 -6.15
C VAL A 293 -11.23 9.23 -5.86
N ALA A 294 -11.29 10.04 -6.92
CA ALA A 294 -11.16 11.48 -6.76
C ALA A 294 -12.40 12.06 -6.07
N SER A 295 -12.20 12.82 -5.00
CA SER A 295 -13.22 13.72 -4.48
C SER A 295 -13.33 14.97 -5.35
N LYS A 296 -14.00 14.86 -6.50
CA LYS A 296 -14.49 16.07 -7.16
C LYS A 296 -15.67 16.63 -6.35
N SER A 297 -15.37 17.49 -5.38
CA SER A 297 -16.35 18.46 -4.88
C SER A 297 -16.59 19.50 -5.97
N THR A 298 -17.48 19.22 -6.91
CA THR A 298 -18.20 20.32 -7.57
C THR A 298 -19.27 20.78 -6.58
N ALA A 299 -18.86 21.60 -5.61
CA ALA A 299 -19.81 22.50 -4.97
C ALA A 299 -20.28 23.43 -6.09
N ALA A 300 -21.50 23.20 -6.58
CA ALA A 300 -22.21 24.12 -7.44
C ALA A 300 -22.66 25.35 -6.63
#